data_AF-A0A255FYU5-F1
#
_entry.id   AF-A0A255FYU5-F1
#
_cell.length_a   1.000
_cell.length_b   1.000
_cell.length_c   1.000
_cell.angle_alpha   90.00
_cell.angle_beta   90.00
_cell.angle_gamma   90.00
#
_symmetry.space_group_name_H-M   'P 1'
#
loop_
_entity.id
_entity.type
_entity.pdbx_description
1 polymer ?
#
loop_
_entity_poly.entity_id
_entity_poly.type
_entity_poly.pdbx_seq_one_letter_code
_entity_poly.pdbx_strand_id
1 'polypeptide(L)'
;MSGTDADRERLTENMMALDDGLNRIAKKYDGSVRFDYEDPETFGGGHFVFYPEDDTLSRFTIEEQYTGTDWSDDERLPTSWTWTAQRRVRHPDGGSVWGIEREGEARSQDFRTVLIEAEKWTRRTQNRTAENPQFGISRNQRREPPGPRL
;
A
#
# COMPACT_ATOMS: atom_id res chain seq x y z
N MET A 1 5.21 -3.58 -39.96
CA MET A 1 5.33 -2.51 -38.94
C MET A 1 4.17 -2.67 -37.98
N SER A 2 4.15 -3.70 -37.13
CA SER A 2 2.89 -4.07 -36.44
C SER A 2 3.06 -4.71 -35.04
N GLY A 3 4.28 -4.88 -34.54
CA GLY A 3 4.53 -5.46 -33.21
C GLY A 3 4.54 -4.43 -32.09
N THR A 4 5.18 -3.28 -32.33
CA THR A 4 5.36 -2.23 -31.33
C THR A 4 4.07 -1.52 -30.95
N ASP A 5 3.19 -1.26 -31.91
CA ASP A 5 1.95 -0.51 -31.66
C ASP A 5 0.94 -1.37 -30.90
N ALA A 6 0.82 -2.65 -31.27
CA ALA A 6 -0.05 -3.60 -30.58
C ALA A 6 0.45 -3.92 -29.15
N ASP A 7 1.77 -3.99 -28.95
CA ASP A 7 2.34 -4.14 -27.61
C ASP A 7 2.13 -2.87 -26.77
N ARG A 8 2.28 -1.69 -27.36
CA ARG A 8 2.01 -0.40 -26.69
C ARG A 8 0.54 -0.31 -26.27
N GLU A 9 -0.39 -0.62 -27.16
CA GLU A 9 -1.83 -0.64 -26.88
C GLU A 9 -2.15 -1.57 -25.69
N ARG A 10 -1.63 -2.80 -25.71
CA ARG A 10 -1.80 -3.75 -24.60
C ARG A 10 -1.22 -3.25 -23.27
N LEU A 11 -0.04 -2.65 -23.28
CA LEU A 11 0.56 -2.10 -22.06
C LEU A 11 -0.28 -0.95 -21.50
N THR A 12 -0.80 -0.08 -22.37
CA THR A 12 -1.72 1.00 -22.00
C THR A 12 -2.99 0.46 -21.36
N GLU A 13 -3.63 -0.54 -21.99
CA GLU A 13 -4.84 -1.18 -21.47
C GLU A 13 -4.59 -1.79 -20.08
N ASN A 14 -3.46 -2.48 -19.89
CA ASN A 14 -3.12 -3.09 -18.61
C ASN A 14 -2.83 -2.04 -17.52
N MET A 15 -2.14 -0.95 -17.85
CA MET A 15 -1.88 0.14 -16.93
C MET A 15 -3.19 0.81 -16.49
N MET A 16 -4.07 1.14 -17.44
CA MET A 16 -5.38 1.70 -17.13
C MET A 16 -6.22 0.74 -16.28
N ALA A 17 -6.20 -0.55 -16.59
CA ALA A 17 -6.95 -1.55 -15.84
C ALA A 17 -6.40 -1.76 -14.41
N LEU A 18 -5.08 -1.64 -14.22
CA LEU A 18 -4.47 -1.61 -12.89
C LEU A 18 -4.94 -0.38 -12.12
N ASP A 19 -4.78 0.82 -12.68
CA ASP A 19 -5.15 2.08 -12.04
C ASP A 19 -6.64 2.12 -11.63
N ASP A 20 -7.53 1.76 -12.55
CA ASP A 20 -8.97 1.61 -12.28
C ASP A 20 -9.24 0.60 -11.15
N GLY A 21 -8.50 -0.51 -11.15
CA GLY A 21 -8.62 -1.56 -10.15
C GLY A 21 -8.22 -1.08 -8.76
N LEU A 22 -7.11 -0.35 -8.65
CA LEU A 22 -6.63 0.23 -7.40
C LEU A 22 -7.61 1.28 -6.87
N ASN A 23 -8.10 2.17 -7.73
CA ASN A 23 -9.12 3.15 -7.37
C ASN A 23 -10.42 2.49 -6.86
N ARG A 24 -10.85 1.39 -7.49
CA ARG A 24 -12.01 0.62 -7.02
C ARG A 24 -11.76 -0.02 -5.65
N ILE A 25 -10.55 -0.53 -5.39
CA ILE A 25 -10.17 -1.04 -4.07
C ILE A 25 -10.22 0.10 -3.04
N ALA A 26 -9.58 1.23 -3.31
CA ALA A 26 -9.61 2.40 -2.43
C ALA A 26 -11.04 2.80 -2.07
N LYS A 27 -11.90 2.95 -3.07
CA LYS A 27 -13.33 3.28 -2.87
C LYS A 27 -14.10 2.21 -2.10
N LYS A 28 -13.80 0.93 -2.31
CA LYS A 28 -14.47 -0.18 -1.61
C LYS A 28 -14.15 -0.21 -0.11
N TYR A 29 -12.94 0.19 0.25
CA TYR A 29 -12.45 0.21 1.63
C TYR A 29 -12.27 1.65 2.14
N ASP A 30 -13.09 2.57 1.64
CA ASP A 30 -13.12 3.98 2.05
C ASP A 30 -13.26 4.10 3.57
N GLY A 31 -12.52 5.05 4.15
CA GLY A 31 -12.42 5.24 5.60
C GLY A 31 -11.60 4.19 6.35
N SER A 32 -11.10 3.14 5.68
CA SER A 32 -10.14 2.19 6.26
C SER A 32 -8.72 2.43 5.73
N VAL A 33 -8.60 2.84 4.48
CA VAL A 33 -7.32 3.14 3.83
C VAL A 33 -7.39 4.41 3.00
N ARG A 34 -6.26 5.12 2.95
CA ARG A 34 -5.98 6.18 1.98
C ARG A 34 -5.19 5.61 0.81
N PHE A 35 -5.47 6.10 -0.39
CA PHE A 35 -4.75 5.77 -1.62
C PHE A 35 -4.12 7.03 -2.20
N ASP A 36 -2.80 7.00 -2.41
CA ASP A 36 -2.02 8.11 -2.92
C ASP A 36 -1.28 7.71 -4.21
N TYR A 37 -1.21 8.66 -5.15
CA TYR A 37 -0.26 8.62 -6.25
C TYR A 37 1.06 9.21 -5.74
N GLU A 38 2.13 8.44 -5.91
CA GLU A 38 3.43 8.64 -5.25
C GLU A 38 3.37 8.49 -3.72
N ASP A 39 4.44 7.95 -3.15
CA ASP A 39 4.56 7.83 -1.70
C ASP A 39 4.79 9.20 -1.04
N PRO A 40 3.87 9.67 -0.17
CA PRO A 40 3.97 10.98 0.47
C PRO A 40 5.04 11.04 1.56
N GLU A 41 5.53 9.91 2.06
CA GLU A 41 6.55 9.83 3.11
C GLU A 41 7.95 9.55 2.55
N THR A 42 8.06 8.89 1.40
CA THR A 42 9.34 8.45 0.83
C THR A 42 9.38 8.76 -0.65
N PHE A 43 10.19 9.73 -1.07
CA PHE A 43 10.41 9.97 -2.50
C PHE A 43 10.83 8.68 -3.22
N GLY A 44 10.07 8.26 -4.23
CA GLY A 44 10.31 7.02 -4.97
C GLY A 44 9.96 5.73 -4.21
N GLY A 45 9.20 5.79 -3.09
CA GLY A 45 8.79 4.61 -2.32
C GLY A 45 7.74 3.73 -3.01
N GLY A 46 7.14 4.24 -4.09
CA GLY A 46 6.15 3.60 -4.95
C GLY A 46 5.38 4.66 -5.74
N HIS A 47 4.91 4.30 -6.93
CA HIS A 47 4.02 5.15 -7.75
C HIS A 47 2.57 5.08 -7.27
N PHE A 48 2.16 3.96 -6.68
CA PHE A 48 0.86 3.83 -6.04
C PHE A 48 1.05 3.33 -4.62
N VAL A 49 0.40 3.97 -3.65
CA VAL A 49 0.58 3.62 -2.24
C VAL A 49 -0.75 3.60 -1.48
N PHE A 50 -0.95 2.55 -0.70
CA PHE A 50 -2.00 2.50 0.31
C PHE A 50 -1.43 2.67 1.72
N TYR A 51 -2.11 3.50 2.51
CA TYR A 51 -1.91 3.62 3.96
C TYR A 51 -3.21 3.30 4.69
N PRO A 52 -3.18 2.77 5.92
CA PRO A 52 -4.33 2.85 6.82
C PRO A 52 -4.67 4.32 7.12
N GLU A 53 -5.96 4.65 7.23
CA GLU A 53 -6.38 6.04 7.51
C GLU A 53 -5.89 6.55 8.88
N ASP A 54 -5.97 5.70 9.91
CA ASP A 54 -5.64 6.08 11.30
C ASP A 54 -4.25 5.62 11.78
N ASP A 55 -3.48 4.93 10.93
CA ASP A 55 -2.21 4.30 11.33
C ASP A 55 -1.19 4.28 10.18
N THR A 56 -0.19 5.17 10.20
CA THR A 56 0.87 5.18 9.18
C THR A 56 2.02 4.22 9.48
N LEU A 57 1.88 3.29 10.43
CA LEU A 57 2.92 2.30 10.73
C LEU A 57 2.96 1.15 9.72
N SER A 58 2.05 1.09 8.75
CA SER A 58 2.14 0.12 7.65
C SER A 58 1.73 0.76 6.32
N ARG A 59 2.25 0.21 5.22
CA ARG A 59 1.89 0.64 3.87
C ARG A 59 1.95 -0.51 2.87
N PHE A 60 1.29 -0.33 1.74
CA PHE A 60 1.43 -1.19 0.57
C PHE A 60 1.83 -0.32 -0.62
N THR A 61 3.04 -0.53 -1.14
CA THR A 61 3.57 0.26 -2.27
C THR A 61 3.61 -0.59 -3.53
N ILE A 62 3.41 0.06 -4.67
CA ILE A 62 3.51 -0.52 -6.00
C ILE A 62 4.41 0.39 -6.83
N GLU A 63 5.41 -0.19 -7.49
CA GLU A 63 6.38 0.54 -8.31
C GLU A 63 6.39 -0.02 -9.74
N GLU A 64 6.46 0.90 -10.70
CA GLU A 64 6.49 0.60 -12.13
C GLU A 64 7.88 0.19 -12.59
N GLN A 65 7.95 -0.87 -13.39
CA GLN A 65 9.20 -1.39 -13.92
C GLN A 65 9.23 -1.31 -15.45
N TYR A 66 10.26 -0.64 -15.96
CA TYR A 66 10.45 -0.33 -17.37
C TYR A 66 11.63 -1.15 -17.92
N THR A 67 11.35 -2.32 -18.50
CA THR A 67 12.40 -3.18 -19.09
C THR A 67 12.52 -2.94 -20.58
N GLY A 68 13.72 -2.64 -21.06
CA GLY A 68 14.01 -2.51 -22.50
C GLY A 68 13.41 -1.26 -23.14
N THR A 69 13.01 -0.27 -22.34
CA THR A 69 12.47 1.01 -22.81
C THR A 69 13.57 2.07 -22.89
N ASP A 70 13.44 3.01 -23.82
CA ASP A 70 14.28 4.18 -23.87
C ASP A 70 13.95 5.12 -22.70
N TRP A 71 14.93 5.47 -21.87
CA TRP A 71 14.73 6.36 -20.73
C TRP A 71 14.40 7.81 -21.14
N SER A 72 14.62 8.16 -22.41
CA SER A 72 14.23 9.45 -22.97
C SER A 72 12.77 9.51 -23.44
N ASP A 73 12.08 8.36 -23.53
CA ASP A 73 10.64 8.28 -23.81
C ASP A 73 9.87 8.65 -22.53
N ASP A 74 9.15 9.78 -22.59
CA ASP A 74 8.28 10.29 -21.54
C ASP A 74 6.91 9.60 -21.53
N GLU A 75 6.54 8.94 -22.63
CA GLU A 75 5.34 8.12 -22.74
C GLU A 75 5.66 6.62 -22.59
N ARG A 76 6.74 6.28 -21.90
CA ARG A 76 7.11 4.90 -21.58
C ARG A 76 6.01 4.24 -20.75
N LEU A 77 5.76 2.95 -21.01
CA LEU A 77 4.75 2.17 -20.31
C LEU A 77 5.39 1.07 -19.46
N PRO A 78 4.87 0.79 -18.25
CA PRO A 78 5.40 -0.24 -17.38
C PRO A 78 5.22 -1.63 -18.00
N THR A 79 6.29 -2.41 -17.98
CA THR A 79 6.33 -3.80 -18.45
C THR A 79 6.06 -4.82 -17.34
N SER A 80 6.29 -4.41 -16.09
CA SER A 80 5.91 -5.12 -14.88
C SER A 80 5.71 -4.13 -13.73
N TRP A 81 5.18 -4.62 -12.62
CA TRP A 81 5.13 -3.89 -11.36
C TRP A 81 5.70 -4.76 -10.25
N THR A 82 6.50 -4.14 -9.39
CA THR A 82 6.84 -4.68 -8.08
C THR A 82 5.86 -4.14 -7.05
N TRP A 83 5.61 -4.91 -6.00
CA TRP A 83 4.81 -4.46 -4.87
C TRP A 83 5.44 -4.90 -3.56
N THR A 84 5.30 -4.07 -2.53
CA THR A 84 5.78 -4.39 -1.18
C THR A 84 4.75 -4.02 -0.12
N ALA A 85 4.49 -4.95 0.79
CA ALA A 85 3.77 -4.70 2.03
C ALA A 85 4.79 -4.45 3.13
N GLN A 86 4.75 -3.27 3.74
CA GLN A 86 5.76 -2.82 4.70
C GLN A 86 5.14 -2.40 6.03
N ARG A 87 5.94 -2.47 7.09
CA ARG A 87 5.60 -1.98 8.42
C ARG A 87 6.80 -1.26 9.04
N ARG A 88 6.57 -0.20 9.79
CA ARG A 88 7.61 0.45 10.58
C ARG A 88 8.10 -0.47 11.69
N VAL A 89 9.40 -0.72 11.71
CA VAL A 89 10.08 -1.49 12.73
C VAL A 89 11.05 -0.57 13.46
N ARG A 90 11.11 -0.70 14.79
CA ARG A 90 12.09 0.02 15.61
C ARG A 90 13.49 -0.53 15.36
N HIS A 91 14.40 0.36 15.00
CA HIS A 91 15.81 0.03 14.85
C HIS A 91 16.54 0.21 16.20
N PRO A 92 17.59 -0.57 16.51
CA PRO A 92 18.29 -0.50 17.81
C PRO A 92 18.91 0.87 18.14
N ASP A 93 19.14 1.73 17.15
CA ASP A 93 19.59 3.12 17.33
C ASP A 93 18.46 4.09 17.76
N GLY A 94 17.25 3.59 17.99
CA GLY A 94 16.07 4.37 18.35
C GLY A 94 15.27 4.88 17.16
N GLY A 95 15.79 4.76 15.93
CA GLY A 95 15.13 5.08 14.68
C GLY A 95 13.97 4.13 14.34
N SER A 96 13.25 4.45 13.27
CA SER A 96 12.25 3.56 12.69
C SER A 96 12.52 3.42 11.19
N VAL A 97 12.54 2.19 10.71
CA VAL A 97 12.74 1.85 9.30
C VAL A 97 11.56 1.06 8.77
N TRP A 98 11.33 1.12 7.46
CA TRP A 98 10.35 0.27 6.80
C TRP A 98 10.91 -1.15 6.67
N GLY A 99 10.32 -2.09 7.40
CA GLY A 99 10.56 -3.52 7.24
C GLY A 99 9.58 -4.11 6.22
N ILE A 100 10.08 -4.95 5.32
CA ILE A 100 9.27 -5.66 4.33
C ILE A 100 8.62 -6.87 5.02
N GLU A 101 7.30 -6.94 5.01
CA GLU A 101 6.55 -8.11 5.47
C GLU A 101 6.35 -9.10 4.32
N ARG A 102 6.04 -8.58 3.12
CA ARG A 102 5.84 -9.36 1.89
C ARG A 102 6.16 -8.51 0.68
N GLU A 103 6.55 -9.15 -0.40
CA GLU A 103 6.82 -8.51 -1.67
C GLU A 103 6.54 -9.46 -2.84
N GLY A 104 6.49 -8.91 -4.04
CA GLY A 104 6.42 -9.69 -5.26
C GLY A 104 6.51 -8.81 -6.50
N GLU A 105 6.49 -9.47 -7.66
CA GLU A 105 6.49 -8.85 -8.98
C GLU A 105 5.41 -9.50 -9.84
N ALA A 106 4.78 -8.72 -10.71
CA ALA A 106 3.88 -9.21 -11.75
C ALA A 106 4.20 -8.54 -13.10
N ARG A 107 4.25 -9.35 -14.16
CA ARG A 107 4.31 -8.83 -15.54
C ARG A 107 3.06 -8.04 -15.88
N SER A 108 3.15 -7.16 -16.88
CA SER A 108 2.03 -6.30 -17.29
C SER A 108 0.73 -7.08 -17.53
N GLN A 109 0.83 -8.21 -18.25
CA GLN A 109 -0.29 -9.11 -18.54
C GLN A 109 -0.92 -9.77 -17.30
N ASP A 110 -0.18 -9.83 -16.19
CA ASP A 110 -0.57 -10.47 -14.94
C ASP A 110 -0.91 -9.44 -13.85
N PHE A 111 -1.19 -8.18 -14.23
CA PHE A 111 -1.49 -7.05 -13.32
C PHE A 111 -2.54 -7.36 -12.25
N ARG A 112 -3.48 -8.26 -12.55
CA ARG A 112 -4.50 -8.72 -11.60
C ARG A 112 -3.91 -9.31 -10.32
N THR A 113 -2.71 -9.88 -10.37
CA THR A 113 -1.99 -10.38 -9.19
C THR A 113 -1.68 -9.25 -8.22
N VAL A 114 -1.28 -8.07 -8.72
CA VAL A 114 -1.04 -6.88 -7.91
C VAL A 114 -2.35 -6.43 -7.24
N LEU A 115 -3.45 -6.38 -8.00
CA LEU A 115 -4.78 -6.03 -7.45
C LEU A 115 -5.21 -6.98 -6.34
N ILE A 116 -5.00 -8.29 -6.51
CA ILE A 116 -5.33 -9.30 -5.51
C ILE A 116 -4.54 -9.08 -4.22
N GLU A 117 -3.23 -8.79 -4.33
CA GLU A 117 -2.39 -8.57 -3.15
C GLU A 117 -2.67 -7.23 -2.45
N ALA A 118 -2.96 -6.17 -3.22
CA ALA A 118 -3.41 -4.88 -2.71
C ALA A 118 -4.74 -5.03 -1.95
N GLU A 119 -5.72 -5.75 -2.51
CA GLU A 119 -7.01 -5.98 -1.85
C GLU A 119 -6.84 -6.85 -0.59
N LYS A 120 -6.03 -7.92 -0.65
CA LYS A 120 -5.74 -8.75 0.53
C LYS A 120 -5.08 -7.95 1.65
N TRP A 121 -4.20 -7.01 1.31
CA TRP A 121 -3.59 -6.12 2.30
C TRP A 121 -4.64 -5.18 2.88
N THR A 122 -5.40 -4.48 2.02
CA THR A 122 -6.42 -3.51 2.43
C THR A 122 -7.49 -4.13 3.34
N ARG A 123 -8.00 -5.31 2.99
CA ARG A 123 -8.96 -6.05 3.82
C ARG A 123 -8.39 -6.41 5.20
N ARG A 124 -7.11 -6.78 5.28
CA ARG A 124 -6.46 -7.07 6.58
C ARG A 124 -6.30 -5.81 7.42
N THR A 125 -6.01 -4.67 6.78
CA THR A 125 -5.96 -3.36 7.44
C THR A 125 -7.32 -2.99 8.02
N GLN A 126 -8.40 -3.08 7.23
CA GLN A 126 -9.76 -2.84 7.71
C GLN A 126 -10.12 -3.72 8.91
N ASN A 127 -9.83 -5.03 8.85
CA ASN A 127 -10.14 -5.94 9.96
C ASN A 127 -9.39 -5.55 11.25
N ARG A 128 -8.12 -5.15 11.15
CA ARG A 128 -7.35 -4.66 12.31
C ARG A 128 -7.94 -3.37 12.88
N THR A 129 -8.32 -2.43 12.02
CA THR A 129 -8.98 -1.19 12.44
C THR A 129 -10.33 -1.48 13.11
N ALA A 130 -11.06 -2.52 12.70
CA ALA A 130 -12.32 -2.92 13.32
C ALA A 130 -12.15 -3.65 14.67
N GLU A 131 -11.03 -4.33 14.89
CA GLU A 131 -10.71 -5.00 16.16
C GLU A 131 -10.15 -4.03 17.22
N ASN A 132 -9.45 -2.96 16.80
CA ASN A 132 -8.87 -1.95 17.69
C ASN A 132 -9.87 -1.05 18.49
N PRO A 133 -11.11 -0.75 18.04
CA PRO A 133 -12.06 0.05 18.83
C PRO A 133 -12.53 -0.63 20.12
N GLN A 134 -12.32 -1.95 20.31
CA GLN A 134 -12.71 -2.62 21.56
C GLN A 134 -11.75 -2.40 22.74
N PHE A 135 -10.51 -1.96 22.48
CA PHE A 135 -9.51 -1.75 23.56
C PHE A 135 -9.27 -0.27 23.90
N GLY A 136 -9.94 0.64 23.20
CA GLY A 136 -9.87 2.09 23.44
C GLY A 136 -11.11 2.64 24.13
N ILE A 137 -11.32 2.32 25.41
CA ILE A 137 -11.82 3.19 26.51
C ILE A 137 -12.03 2.30 27.75
N SER A 138 -10.99 2.25 28.60
CA SER A 138 -11.12 2.07 30.06
C SER A 138 -9.87 2.65 30.74
N ARG A 139 -9.59 3.92 30.45
CA ARG A 139 -8.75 4.78 31.31
C ARG A 139 -9.66 5.75 32.04
N ASN A 140 -10.32 5.25 33.10
CA ASN A 140 -10.67 6.02 34.30
C ASN A 140 -11.42 5.14 35.31
N GLN A 141 -10.69 4.29 36.01
CA GLN A 141 -10.96 4.10 37.44
C GLN A 141 -9.65 4.31 38.18
N ARG A 142 -9.45 5.55 38.65
CA ARG A 142 -8.54 5.83 39.75
C ARG A 142 -8.92 4.87 40.88
N ARG A 143 -8.06 3.89 41.16
CA ARG A 143 -8.06 3.22 42.45
C ARG A 143 -7.56 4.25 43.46
N GLU A 144 -8.47 4.90 44.16
CA GLU A 144 -8.11 5.58 45.41
C GLU A 144 -7.65 4.53 46.41
N PRO A 145 -6.53 4.75 47.14
CA PRO A 145 -6.13 3.88 48.22
C PRO A 145 -7.10 4.06 49.40
N PRO A 146 -7.43 3.00 50.17
CA PRO A 146 -8.26 3.14 51.36
C PRO A 146 -7.50 3.97 52.41
N GLY A 147 -8.10 5.09 52.83
CA GLY A 147 -7.60 5.90 53.95
C GLY A 147 -7.60 5.12 55.28
N PRO A 148 -6.75 5.51 56.24
CA PRO A 148 -6.60 4.78 57.49
C PRO A 148 -7.86 4.94 58.35
N ARG A 149 -8.28 3.83 58.98
CA ARG A 149 -9.34 3.83 60.00
C ARG A 149 -8.77 4.38 61.30
N LEU A 150 -9.45 5.39 61.86
CA LEU A 150 -9.37 5.76 63.28
C LEU A 150 -10.57 5.15 64.00
#